data_AF-U4R1Z4-F1
#
_entry.id   AF-U4R1Z4-F1
#
_cell.length_a   1.000
_cell.length_b   1.000
_cell.length_c   1.000
_cell.angle_alpha   90.00
_cell.angle_beta   90.00
_cell.angle_gamma   90.00
#
_symmetry.space_group_name_H-M   'P 1'
#
loop_
_entity.id
_entity.type
_entity.pdbx_description
1 polymer ?
#
loop_
_entity_poly.entity_id
_entity_poly.type
_entity_poly.pdbx_seq_one_letter_code
_entity_poly.pdbx_strand_id
1 'polypeptide(L)'
;MKKKILKKGLIMLIVCILSIGSAFSAYAACAHTFNGSYETTKEPTCTATGTKVGKCTKCGVVVTTVTIPALGHSYGEWIKYTTGGVTYSIHVCTRCGHSEYK
;
A
#
# COMPACT_ATOMS: atom_id res chain seq x y z
N MET A 1 77.12 17.61 16.29
CA MET A 1 76.45 18.87 16.72
C MET A 1 75.72 19.48 15.53
N LYS A 2 74.55 20.10 15.77
CA LYS A 2 73.64 20.84 14.84
C LYS A 2 72.62 19.93 14.11
N LYS A 3 71.48 19.64 14.77
CA LYS A 3 70.19 20.37 14.69
C LYS A 3 69.56 20.31 13.29
N LYS A 4 68.37 19.68 13.19
CA LYS A 4 67.14 20.26 12.60
C LYS A 4 65.99 19.24 12.62
N ILE A 5 65.30 19.24 13.74
CA ILE A 5 63.91 18.80 13.87
C ILE A 5 63.07 19.94 13.29
N LEU A 6 62.48 19.81 12.10
CA LEU A 6 61.39 20.69 11.65
C LEU A 6 60.72 20.18 10.36
N LYS A 7 59.38 20.17 10.35
CA LYS A 7 58.48 20.21 9.18
C LYS A 7 58.14 18.91 8.42
N LYS A 8 57.67 17.86 9.11
CA LYS A 8 56.90 16.77 8.45
C LYS A 8 55.48 16.58 8.99
N GLY A 9 54.99 17.52 9.80
CA GLY A 9 53.71 17.42 10.52
C GLY A 9 52.53 18.22 9.96
N LEU A 10 52.54 18.61 8.68
CA LEU A 10 51.42 19.40 8.09
C LEU A 10 50.91 18.87 6.73
N ILE A 11 51.48 17.80 6.18
CA ILE A 11 51.07 17.22 4.89
C ILE A 11 50.18 15.95 5.09
N MET A 12 49.57 15.81 6.28
CA MET A 12 48.69 14.67 6.63
C MET A 12 47.22 15.08 6.85
N LEU A 13 46.79 16.24 6.33
CA LEU A 13 45.41 16.71 6.46
C LEU A 13 44.74 17.15 5.14
N ILE A 14 45.43 17.09 3.99
CA ILE A 14 44.94 17.68 2.72
C ILE A 14 44.61 16.63 1.64
N VAL A 15 44.89 15.34 1.86
CA VAL A 15 44.67 14.27 0.85
C VAL A 15 43.47 13.36 1.18
N CYS A 16 42.42 13.89 1.81
CA CYS A 16 41.16 13.15 2.03
C CYS A 16 39.91 13.84 1.44
N ILE A 17 40.08 14.96 0.73
CA ILE A 17 38.93 15.76 0.24
C ILE A 17 38.87 15.86 -1.30
N LEU A 18 39.82 15.27 -2.04
CA LEU A 18 39.92 15.42 -3.50
C LEU A 18 39.53 14.17 -4.32
N SER A 19 39.14 13.07 -3.67
CA SER A 19 38.68 11.84 -4.34
C SER A 19 37.22 11.50 -4.07
N ILE A 20 36.52 12.28 -3.24
CA ILE A 20 35.05 12.28 -3.23
C ILE A 20 34.62 13.30 -4.28
N GLY A 21 34.92 12.98 -5.55
CA GLY A 21 34.29 13.63 -6.69
C GLY A 21 32.80 13.47 -6.48
N SER A 22 32.20 14.56 -6.05
CA SER A 22 30.85 14.66 -5.53
C SER A 22 29.86 14.47 -6.66
N ALA A 23 29.70 13.23 -7.09
CA ALA A 23 28.46 12.75 -7.67
C ALA A 23 27.41 12.66 -6.55
N PHE A 24 27.13 13.80 -5.89
CA PHE A 24 25.84 14.01 -5.26
C PHE A 24 24.88 14.24 -6.42
N SER A 25 24.59 13.15 -7.15
CA SER A 25 23.45 13.08 -8.04
C SER A 25 22.29 13.60 -7.21
N ALA A 26 21.80 14.79 -7.55
CA ALA A 26 20.70 15.43 -6.87
C ALA A 26 19.53 14.46 -6.99
N TYR A 27 19.38 13.59 -5.99
CA TYR A 27 18.29 12.64 -5.92
C TYR A 27 17.08 13.54 -5.72
N ALA A 28 16.34 13.78 -6.81
CA ALA A 28 15.21 14.67 -6.81
C ALA A 28 14.28 14.19 -5.69
N ALA A 29 14.27 14.91 -4.57
CA ALA A 29 13.48 14.56 -3.41
C ALA A 29 12.02 14.64 -3.85
N CYS A 30 11.44 13.48 -4.14
CA CYS A 30 10.05 13.39 -4.46
C CYS A 30 9.29 13.67 -3.17
N ALA A 31 8.67 14.86 -3.06
CA ALA A 31 7.88 15.27 -1.90
C ALA A 31 6.56 14.48 -1.73
N HIS A 32 6.47 13.28 -2.33
CA HIS A 32 5.32 12.37 -2.33
C HIS A 32 3.97 13.08 -2.38
N THR A 33 3.82 13.97 -3.37
CA THR A 33 2.59 14.75 -3.54
C THR A 33 1.43 13.82 -3.86
N PHE A 34 0.43 13.81 -2.98
CA PHE A 34 -0.82 13.08 -3.14
C PHE A 34 -1.94 14.08 -3.48
N ASN A 35 -2.74 13.76 -4.50
CA ASN A 35 -3.81 14.65 -4.99
C ASN A 35 -5.20 14.32 -4.40
N GLY A 36 -5.30 13.37 -3.47
CA GLY A 36 -6.58 12.94 -2.90
C GLY A 36 -7.30 11.86 -3.71
N SER A 37 -6.79 11.45 -4.88
CA SER A 37 -7.41 10.41 -5.70
C SER A 37 -6.92 9.02 -5.34
N TYR A 38 -7.84 8.05 -5.24
CA TYR A 38 -7.52 6.67 -4.96
C TYR A 38 -7.83 5.78 -6.16
N GLU A 39 -6.95 4.81 -6.41
CA GLU A 39 -7.14 3.75 -7.39
C GLU A 39 -7.48 2.45 -6.69
N THR A 40 -8.57 1.78 -7.08
CA THR A 40 -8.90 0.46 -6.54
C THR A 40 -7.90 -0.57 -7.06
N THR A 41 -7.19 -1.24 -6.14
CA THR A 41 -6.25 -2.32 -6.47
C THR A 41 -6.88 -3.69 -6.28
N LYS A 42 -7.91 -3.78 -5.43
CA LYS A 42 -8.68 -5.00 -5.20
C LYS A 42 -10.13 -4.64 -4.93
N GLU A 43 -11.04 -5.16 -5.75
CA GLU A 43 -12.46 -4.97 -5.52
C GLU A 43 -12.94 -5.76 -4.28
N PRO A 44 -13.85 -5.22 -3.47
CA PRO A 44 -14.48 -5.97 -2.39
C PRO A 44 -15.43 -7.04 -2.96
N THR A 45 -15.66 -8.10 -2.20
CA THR A 45 -16.65 -9.14 -2.50
C THR A 45 -17.68 -9.22 -1.38
N CYS A 46 -18.63 -10.17 -1.45
CA CYS A 46 -19.60 -10.37 -0.37
C CYS A 46 -18.95 -10.61 1.00
N THR A 47 -17.80 -11.30 1.03
CA THR A 47 -17.15 -11.74 2.29
C THR A 47 -15.76 -11.14 2.49
N ALA A 48 -15.04 -10.82 1.41
CA ALA A 48 -13.70 -10.25 1.50
C ALA A 48 -13.69 -8.74 1.26
N THR A 49 -12.86 -8.04 2.03
CA THR A 49 -12.58 -6.62 1.84
C THR A 49 -11.80 -6.37 0.53
N GLY A 50 -12.01 -5.17 -0.01
CA GLY A 50 -11.23 -4.62 -1.12
C GLY A 50 -10.13 -3.68 -0.61
N THR A 51 -9.39 -3.09 -1.54
CA THR A 51 -8.29 -2.17 -1.24
C THR A 51 -8.18 -1.12 -2.33
N LYS A 52 -7.93 0.12 -1.93
CA LYS A 52 -7.57 1.22 -2.84
C LYS A 52 -6.31 1.93 -2.35
N VAL A 53 -5.51 2.42 -3.29
CA VAL A 53 -4.23 3.07 -3.01
C VAL A 53 -4.23 4.49 -3.54
N GLY A 54 -3.68 5.41 -2.76
CA GLY A 54 -3.34 6.74 -3.21
C GLY A 54 -1.87 6.77 -3.63
N LYS A 55 -1.60 7.19 -4.86
CA LYS A 55 -0.24 7.22 -5.42
C LYS A 55 0.30 8.65 -5.50
N CYS A 56 1.62 8.78 -5.42
CA CYS A 56 2.28 10.02 -5.71
C CYS A 56 2.10 10.38 -7.19
N THR A 57 1.65 11.59 -7.47
CA THR A 57 1.41 12.06 -8.84
C THR A 57 2.69 12.20 -9.67
N LYS A 58 3.86 12.24 -9.02
CA LYS A 58 5.17 12.44 -9.69
C LYS A 58 5.91 11.14 -9.96
N CYS A 59 5.96 10.22 -9.00
CA CYS A 59 6.75 8.98 -9.10
C CYS A 59 5.91 7.69 -9.06
N GLY A 60 4.60 7.79 -8.83
CA GLY A 60 3.69 6.64 -8.82
C GLY A 60 3.77 5.73 -7.60
N VAL A 61 4.68 5.98 -6.64
CA VAL A 61 4.76 5.19 -5.41
C VAL A 61 3.46 5.32 -4.61
N VAL A 62 3.07 4.23 -3.94
CA VAL A 62 1.92 4.23 -3.02
C VAL A 62 2.27 5.06 -1.78
N VAL A 63 1.46 6.09 -1.52
CA VAL A 63 1.61 7.00 -0.36
C VAL A 63 0.63 6.61 0.75
N THR A 64 -0.54 6.11 0.37
CA THR A 64 -1.59 5.70 1.31
C THR A 64 -2.34 4.50 0.78
N THR A 65 -2.77 3.62 1.69
CA THR A 65 -3.60 2.44 1.38
C THR A 65 -4.81 2.45 2.28
N VAL A 66 -5.99 2.26 1.69
CA VAL A 66 -7.27 2.28 2.39
C VAL A 66 -8.04 1.00 2.07
N THR A 67 -8.58 0.38 3.11
CA THR A 67 -9.44 -0.80 2.99
C THR A 67 -10.83 -0.40 2.53
N ILE A 68 -11.40 -1.17 1.61
CA ILE A 68 -12.81 -1.07 1.22
C ILE A 68 -13.55 -2.19 1.97
N PRO A 69 -14.60 -1.88 2.75
CA PRO A 69 -15.38 -2.92 3.44
C PRO A 69 -15.91 -3.98 2.48
N ALA A 70 -16.13 -5.20 2.99
CA ALA A 70 -16.83 -6.23 2.22
C ALA A 70 -18.25 -5.73 1.88
N LEU A 71 -18.76 -6.15 0.72
CA LEU A 71 -20.06 -5.72 0.21
C LEU A 71 -21.25 -6.24 1.03
N GLY A 72 -21.01 -7.30 1.81
CA GLY A 72 -22.06 -8.09 2.43
C GLY A 72 -22.89 -8.86 1.40
N HIS A 73 -23.75 -9.74 1.92
CA HIS A 73 -24.70 -10.46 1.12
C HIS A 73 -25.92 -9.59 0.80
N SER A 74 -26.32 -9.58 -0.47
CA SER A 74 -27.58 -9.02 -0.93
C SER A 74 -28.51 -10.19 -1.23
N TYR A 75 -29.36 -10.54 -0.27
CA TYR A 75 -30.32 -11.63 -0.42
C TYR A 75 -31.58 -11.17 -1.15
N GLY A 76 -32.13 -12.07 -1.98
CA GLY A 76 -33.44 -11.91 -2.57
C GLY A 76 -34.58 -12.33 -1.62
N GLU A 77 -35.78 -12.46 -2.18
CA GLU A 77 -36.95 -12.95 -1.45
C GLU A 77 -36.75 -14.37 -0.89
N TRP A 78 -37.41 -14.64 0.23
CA TRP A 78 -37.44 -15.96 0.83
C TRP A 78 -38.32 -16.91 0.03
N ILE A 79 -37.75 -18.03 -0.37
CA ILE A 79 -38.45 -19.16 -0.97
C ILE A 79 -38.85 -20.10 0.17
N LYS A 80 -40.14 -20.40 0.27
CA LYS A 80 -40.69 -21.31 1.28
C LYS A 80 -41.15 -22.61 0.63
N TYR A 81 -40.87 -23.73 1.27
CA TYR A 81 -41.39 -25.03 0.87
C TYR A 81 -41.75 -25.85 2.10
N THR A 82 -42.79 -26.67 1.96
CA THR A 82 -43.31 -27.51 3.04
C THR A 82 -43.17 -28.97 2.66
N THR A 83 -42.53 -29.76 3.52
CA THR A 83 -42.40 -31.21 3.37
C THR A 83 -42.58 -31.89 4.72
N GLY A 84 -43.33 -32.99 4.76
CA GLY A 84 -43.61 -33.71 6.02
C GLY A 84 -44.29 -32.86 7.11
N GLY A 85 -45.02 -31.80 6.73
CA GLY A 85 -45.66 -30.87 7.67
C GLY A 85 -44.72 -29.80 8.27
N VAL A 86 -43.44 -29.78 7.89
CA VAL A 86 -42.46 -28.77 8.31
C VAL A 86 -42.24 -27.78 7.19
N THR A 87 -42.21 -26.49 7.51
CA THR A 87 -41.91 -25.41 6.55
C THR A 87 -40.47 -24.97 6.71
N TYR A 88 -39.76 -24.90 5.58
CA TYR A 88 -38.40 -24.40 5.48
C TYR A 88 -38.40 -23.12 4.65
N SER A 89 -37.49 -22.20 4.96
CA SER A 89 -37.25 -20.98 4.20
C SER A 89 -35.80 -20.94 3.75
N ILE A 90 -35.56 -20.65 2.47
CA ILE A 90 -34.24 -20.39 1.91
C ILE A 90 -34.25 -19.07 1.15
N HIS A 91 -33.20 -18.27 1.30
CA HIS A 91 -32.94 -17.14 0.40
C HIS A 91 -31.51 -17.20 -0.10
N VAL A 92 -31.27 -16.65 -1.29
CA VAL A 92 -29.99 -16.77 -2.00
C VAL A 92 -29.46 -15.39 -2.33
N CYS A 93 -28.18 -15.18 -2.07
CA CYS A 93 -27.51 -13.93 -2.40
C CYS A 93 -27.34 -13.78 -3.90
N THR A 94 -27.86 -12.68 -4.47
CA THR A 94 -27.83 -12.41 -5.92
C THR A 94 -26.43 -12.16 -6.47
N ARG A 95 -25.48 -11.79 -5.60
CA ARG A 95 -24.09 -11.48 -5.98
C ARG A 95 -23.17 -12.70 -6.02
N CYS A 96 -23.38 -13.68 -5.14
CA CYS A 96 -22.43 -14.78 -4.92
C CYS A 96 -23.05 -16.17 -4.75
N GLY A 97 -24.39 -16.28 -4.73
CA GLY A 97 -25.07 -17.56 -4.58
C GLY A 97 -25.07 -18.15 -3.16
N HIS A 98 -24.50 -17.46 -2.16
CA HIS A 98 -24.58 -17.92 -0.76
C HIS A 98 -26.04 -17.97 -0.31
N SER A 99 -26.44 -19.05 0.38
CA SER A 99 -27.80 -19.27 0.86
C SER A 99 -27.87 -19.35 2.37
N GLU A 100 -28.89 -18.74 2.96
CA GLU A 100 -29.23 -18.95 4.37
C GLU A 100 -30.57 -19.67 4.48
N TYR A 101 -30.70 -20.44 5.56
CA TYR A 101 -31.83 -21.30 5.83
C TYR A 101 -32.47 -20.93 7.16
N LYS A 102 -33.80 -21.03 7.22
CA LYS A 102 -34.59 -20.84 8.45
C LYS A 102 -35.71 -21.85 8.53
#